data_AF-A0A959R2V3-F1
#
_entry.id   AF-A0A959R2V3-F1
#
_cell.length_a   1.000
_cell.length_b   1.000
_cell.length_c   1.000
_cell.angle_alpha   90.00
_cell.angle_beta   90.00
_cell.angle_gamma   90.00
#
_symmetry.space_group_name_H-M   'P 1'
#
loop_
_entity.id
_entity.type
_entity.pdbx_description
1 polymer ?
#
loop_
_entity_poly.entity_id
_entity_poly.type
_entity_poly.pdbx_seq_one_letter_code
_entity_poly.pdbx_strand_id
1 'polypeptide(L)' 'FFFGIGVDHALSLEDIGEHFNLTRERVRQIKDKAITKLRSTSRCKLLKTYLGA' A
#
# COMPACT_ATOMS: atom_id res chain seq x y z
N PHE A 1 -1.72 -9.99 4.02
CA PHE A 1 -2.87 -9.15 4.41
C PHE A 1 -2.35 -7.74 4.62
N PHE A 2 -2.55 -6.81 3.68
CA PHE A 2 -1.52 -5.77 3.53
C PHE A 2 -1.61 -4.58 4.48
N PHE A 3 -2.72 -3.85 4.59
CA PHE A 3 -2.81 -2.78 5.59
C PHE A 3 -4.20 -2.59 6.22
N GLY A 4 -5.29 -2.98 5.54
CA GLY A 4 -6.64 -2.93 6.13
C GLY A 4 -7.14 -1.52 6.50
N ILE A 5 -6.52 -0.47 5.94
CA ILE A 5 -6.87 0.92 6.28
C ILE A 5 -8.24 1.24 5.68
N GLY A 6 -9.23 1.52 6.52
CA GLY A 6 -10.57 1.92 6.10
C GLY A 6 -11.46 0.78 5.59
N VAL A 7 -11.09 -0.48 5.85
CA VAL A 7 -11.87 -1.68 5.50
C VAL A 7 -11.87 -2.67 6.66
N ASP A 8 -12.90 -3.51 6.75
CA ASP A 8 -13.07 -4.47 7.86
C ASP A 8 -11.94 -5.51 7.94
N HIS A 9 -11.35 -5.88 6.79
CA HIS A 9 -10.28 -6.86 6.72
C HIS A 9 -9.25 -6.48 5.65
N ALA A 10 -7.99 -6.79 5.93
CA ALA A 10 -6.90 -6.55 4.99
C ALA A 10 -6.92 -7.59 3.87
N LEU A 11 -6.91 -7.13 2.62
CA LEU A 11 -6.92 -7.99 1.43
C LEU A 11 -5.53 -8.55 1.09
N SER A 12 -5.49 -9.68 0.38
CA SER A 12 -4.30 -10.25 -0.26
C SER A 12 -4.01 -9.61 -1.64
N LEU A 13 -2.88 -9.94 -2.28
CA LEU A 13 -2.58 -9.41 -3.63
C LEU A 13 -3.44 -10.12 -4.67
N GLU A 14 -3.78 -11.39 -4.45
CA GLU A 14 -4.76 -12.12 -5.26
C GLU A 14 -6.13 -11.46 -5.15
N ASP A 15 -6.66 -11.23 -3.93
CA ASP A 15 -8.00 -10.65 -3.74
C ASP A 15 -8.12 -9.26 -4.39
N ILE A 16 -7.10 -8.41 -4.23
CA ILE A 16 -7.05 -7.10 -4.88
C ILE A 16 -6.96 -7.26 -6.41
N GLY A 17 -6.21 -8.25 -6.89
CA GLY A 17 -6.11 -8.56 -8.31
C GLY A 17 -7.47 -8.91 -8.90
N GLU A 18 -8.21 -9.81 -8.26
CA GLU A 18 -9.56 -10.21 -8.68
C GLU A 18 -10.54 -9.04 -8.63
N HIS A 19 -10.57 -8.28 -7.53
CA HIS A 19 -11.48 -7.12 -7.37
C HIS A 19 -11.28 -6.03 -8.43
N PHE A 20 -10.03 -5.77 -8.85
CA PHE A 20 -9.70 -4.71 -9.80
C PHE A 20 -9.43 -5.22 -11.23
N ASN A 21 -9.64 -6.52 -11.48
CA ASN A 21 -9.31 -7.19 -12.74
C ASN A 21 -7.85 -6.93 -13.18
N LEU A 22 -6.93 -7.09 -12.23
CA LEU A 22 -5.48 -6.94 -12.41
C LEU A 22 -4.77 -8.24 -12.07
N THR A 23 -3.62 -8.48 -12.70
CA THR A 23 -2.75 -9.57 -12.26
C THR A 23 -2.14 -9.25 -10.89
N ARG A 24 -1.89 -10.30 -10.10
CA ARG A 24 -1.16 -10.19 -8.82
C ARG A 24 0.12 -9.37 -8.93
N GLU A 25 0.87 -9.59 -10.02
CA GLU A 25 2.12 -8.89 -10.29
C GLU A 25 1.88 -7.40 -10.57
N ARG A 26 0.80 -7.05 -11.27
CA ARG A 26 0.44 -5.64 -11.48
C ARG A 26 0.09 -4.94 -10.17
N VAL A 27 -0.65 -5.60 -9.27
CA VAL A 27 -0.95 -5.08 -7.94
C VAL A 27 0.35 -4.87 -7.14
N ARG A 28 1.29 -5.82 -7.21
CA ARG A 28 2.62 -5.69 -6.56
C ARG A 28 3.38 -4.47 -7.06
N GLN A 29 3.43 -4.24 -8.37
CA GLN A 29 4.11 -3.08 -8.96
C GLN A 29 3.49 -1.75 -8.52
N ILE A 30 2.15 -1.66 -8.52
CA ILE A 30 1.43 -0.46 -8.08
C ILE A 30 1.74 -0.18 -6.61
N LYS A 31 1.72 -1.21 -5.76
CA LYS A 31 2.10 -1.12 -4.34
C LYS A 31 3.50 -0.54 -4.19
N ASP A 32 4.51 -1.12 -4.85
CA ASP A 32 5.90 -0.68 -4.71
C ASP A 32 6.11 0.76 -5.20
N LYS A 33 5.43 1.14 -6.30
CA LYS A 33 5.41 2.52 -6.81
C LYS A 33 4.77 3.49 -5.83
N ALA A 34 3.63 3.13 -5.22
CA ALA A 34 2.93 3.96 -4.25
C ALA A 34 3.75 4.17 -2.97
N ILE A 35 4.35 3.11 -2.43
CA ILE A 35 5.21 3.20 -1.24
C ILE A 35 6.44 4.06 -1.53
N THR A 36 7.09 3.88 -2.69
CA THR A 36 8.22 4.72 -3.10
C THR A 36 7.83 6.19 -3.20
N LYS A 37 6.65 6.49 -3.77
CA LYS A 37 6.11 7.85 -3.81
C LYS A 37 5.84 8.40 -2.41
N LEU A 38 5.26 7.61 -1.51
CA LEU A 38 5.00 8.04 -0.14
C LEU A 38 6.30 8.39 0.59
N ARG A 39 7.36 7.60 0.42
CA ARG A 39 8.69 7.84 1.02
C ARG A 39 9.33 9.17 0.58
N SER A 40 9.17 9.56 -0.69
CA SER A 40 9.79 10.78 -1.23
C SER A 40 8.93 12.04 -1.09
N THR A 41 7.62 11.90 -0.88
CA THR A 41 6.75 13.08 -0.72
C THR A 41 6.99 13.81 0.60
N SER A 42 6.74 15.12 0.62
CA SER A 42 6.76 15.94 1.85
C SER A 42 5.87 15.37 2.95
N ARG A 43 4.79 14.66 2.60
CA ARG A 43 3.89 13.93 3.52
C ARG A 43 4.59 12.83 4.32
N CYS A 44 5.74 12.32 3.85
CA CYS A 44 6.56 11.40 4.64
C CYS A 44 7.04 12.04 5.95
N LYS A 45 7.25 13.36 5.99
CA LYS A 45 7.75 14.04 7.20
C LYS A 45 6.80 13.85 8.39
N LEU A 46 5.48 13.94 8.17
CA LEU A 46 4.48 13.67 9.19
C LEU A 46 4.48 12.19 9.58
N LEU A 47 4.62 11.27 8.63
CA LEU A 47 4.63 9.84 8.92
C LEU A 47 5.88 9.41 9.69
N LYS A 48 7.02 10.06 9.46
CA LYS A 48 8.29 9.78 10.15
C LYS A 48 8.22 10.02 11.65
N THR A 49 7.40 10.96 12.14
CA THR A 49 7.27 11.20 13.58
C THR A 49 6.68 10.01 14.34
N TYR A 50 6.00 9.10 13.64
CA TYR A 50 5.42 7.89 14.22
C TYR A 50 6.39 6.70 14.27
N LEU A 51 7.59 6.81 13.68
CA LEU A 51 8.58 5.72 13.68
C LEU A 51 9.33 5.56 15.01
N GLY A 52 9.08 6.42 15.99
CA GLY A 52 9.86 6.48 17.23
C GLY A 52 11.22 7.14 17.01
N ALA A 53 11.81 7.64 18.10
CA ALA A 53 13.19 8.13 18.10
C ALA A 53 14.17 6.96 18.12
#